data_AF-A0AA89CSJ8-F1
#
_entry.id   AF-A0AA89CSJ8-F1
#
_cell.length_a   1.000
_cell.length_b   1.000
_cell.length_c   1.000
_cell.angle_alpha   90.00
_cell.angle_beta   90.00
_cell.angle_gamma   90.00
#
_symmetry.space_group_name_H-M   'P 1'
#
loop_
_entity.id
_entity.type
_entity.pdbx_description
1 polymer ?
#
loop_
_entity_poly.entity_id
_entity_poly.type
_entity_poly.pdbx_seq_one_letter_code
_entity_poly.pdbx_strand_id
1 'polypeptide(L)'
;MIEEKDVILREVQQLTELLKVLIRKVNDFESNNEASSIEEINVKLKNHFKFSIQELSEMPTENFILVVKNWNEVHHEKMIMLLYLLITKSTETIIPIDKEALIEKTLLLITLLDEKSKTYSIERVQLKNTLQQWS
;
A
#
# COMPACT_ATOMS: atom_id res chain seq x y z
N MET A 1 3.38 -9.89 31.48
CA MET A 1 2.12 -9.84 30.70
C MET A 1 1.70 -8.44 30.24
N ILE A 2 2.21 -7.34 30.80
CA ILE A 2 1.93 -5.98 30.31
C ILE A 2 2.89 -5.58 29.15
N GLU A 3 4.10 -6.14 29.12
CA GLU A 3 5.16 -5.70 28.19
C GLU A 3 4.95 -6.09 26.72
N GLU A 4 4.61 -7.34 26.41
CA GLU A 4 4.48 -7.79 25.01
C GLU A 4 3.30 -7.11 24.28
N LYS A 5 2.17 -6.93 24.96
CA LYS A 5 1.00 -6.26 24.40
C LYS A 5 1.32 -4.80 24.07
N ASP A 6 2.02 -4.10 24.96
CA ASP A 6 2.40 -2.71 24.75
C ASP A 6 3.43 -2.56 23.63
N VAL A 7 4.34 -3.53 23.47
CA VAL A 7 5.30 -3.56 22.36
C VAL A 7 4.57 -3.74 21.02
N ILE A 8 3.68 -4.74 20.92
CA ILE A 8 2.91 -4.98 19.70
C ILE A 8 2.07 -3.76 19.31
N LEU A 9 1.39 -3.13 20.28
CA LEU A 9 0.61 -1.92 20.01
C LEU A 9 1.47 -0.77 19.49
N ARG A 10 2.68 -0.60 20.02
CA ARG A 10 3.63 0.41 19.53
C ARG A 10 4.08 0.11 18.11
N GLU A 11 4.38 -1.14 17.78
CA GLU A 11 4.76 -1.53 16.42
C GLU A 11 3.63 -1.29 15.42
N VAL A 12 2.39 -1.63 15.79
CA VAL A 12 1.19 -1.33 14.98
C VAL A 12 1.07 0.18 14.74
N GLN A 13 1.26 0.98 15.76
CA GLN A 13 1.17 2.43 15.65
C GLN A 13 2.29 3.01 14.77
N GLN A 14 3.53 2.56 14.95
CA GLN A 14 4.67 2.99 14.14
C GLN A 14 4.48 2.69 12.65
N LEU A 15 4.04 1.48 12.31
CA LEU A 15 3.76 1.09 10.93
C LEU A 15 2.58 1.90 10.35
N THR A 16 1.58 2.20 11.17
CA THR A 16 0.45 3.05 10.74
C THR A 16 0.92 4.46 10.41
N GLU A 17 1.74 5.07 11.27
CA GLU A 17 2.29 6.41 11.04
C GLU A 17 3.22 6.45 9.83
N LEU A 18 4.06 5.42 9.64
CA LEU A 18 4.87 5.28 8.44
C LEU A 18 4.00 5.33 7.17
N LEU A 19 2.95 4.51 7.10
CA LEU A 19 2.07 4.47 5.93
C LEU A 19 1.36 5.80 5.68
N LYS A 20 0.92 6.50 6.75
CA LYS A 20 0.37 7.86 6.63
C LYS A 20 1.37 8.85 6.05
N VAL A 21 2.63 8.78 6.49
CA VAL A 21 3.72 9.63 5.95
C VAL A 21 3.95 9.34 4.47
N LEU A 22 3.95 8.06 4.06
CA LEU A 22 4.10 7.68 2.66
C LEU A 22 2.92 8.19 1.82
N ILE A 23 1.68 8.01 2.28
CA ILE A 23 0.47 8.51 1.60
C ILE A 23 0.54 10.02 1.40
N ARG A 24 0.90 10.77 2.47
CA ARG A 24 1.06 12.22 2.37
C ARG A 24 2.12 12.59 1.33
N LYS A 25 3.24 11.87 1.29
CA LYS A 25 4.30 12.12 0.32
C LYS A 25 3.83 11.94 -1.11
N VAL A 26 3.00 10.94 -1.40
CA VAL A 26 2.41 10.74 -2.73
C VAL A 26 1.43 11.85 -3.10
N ASN A 27 0.64 12.34 -2.14
CA ASN A 27 -0.26 13.46 -2.37
C ASN A 27 0.50 14.77 -2.65
N ASP A 28 1.66 14.95 -2.03
CA ASP A 28 2.52 16.13 -2.18
C ASP A 28 3.49 16.01 -3.39
N PHE A 29 3.27 15.06 -4.32
CA PHE A 29 4.05 14.97 -5.55
C PHE A 29 3.88 16.23 -6.40
N GLU A 30 5.01 16.85 -6.71
CA GLU A 30 5.12 17.98 -7.62
C GLU A 30 6.05 17.58 -8.77
N SER A 31 5.83 18.15 -9.96
CA SER A 31 6.51 17.78 -11.22
C SER A 31 8.03 17.88 -11.21
N ASN A 32 8.63 18.49 -10.20
CA ASN A 32 10.07 18.62 -10.01
C ASN A 32 10.67 17.69 -8.94
N ASN A 33 9.85 16.94 -8.19
CA ASN A 33 10.31 16.15 -7.03
C ASN A 33 9.87 14.67 -7.05
N GLU A 34 9.12 14.25 -8.07
CA GLU A 34 8.53 12.91 -8.19
C GLU A 34 9.55 11.78 -8.04
N ALA A 35 10.63 11.82 -8.82
CA ALA A 35 11.64 10.76 -8.84
C ALA A 35 12.32 10.58 -7.48
N SER A 36 12.74 11.69 -6.84
CA SER A 36 13.30 11.65 -5.49
C SER A 36 12.28 11.17 -4.46
N SER A 37 11.01 11.52 -4.63
CA SER A 37 9.97 11.12 -3.70
C SER A 37 9.63 9.64 -3.78
N ILE A 38 9.62 9.08 -5.00
CA ILE A 38 9.48 7.64 -5.22
C ILE A 38 10.65 6.85 -4.65
N GLU A 39 11.88 7.34 -4.80
CA GLU A 39 13.05 6.69 -4.21
C GLU A 39 12.94 6.64 -2.68
N GLU A 40 12.56 7.75 -2.03
CA GLU A 40 12.33 7.77 -0.59
C GLU A 40 11.22 6.81 -0.13
N ILE A 41 10.14 6.68 -0.93
CA ILE A 41 9.08 5.71 -0.66
C ILE A 41 9.63 4.28 -0.75
N ASN A 42 10.38 3.96 -1.81
CA ASN A 42 11.01 2.66 -2.00
C ASN A 42 11.95 2.30 -0.85
N VAL A 43 12.80 3.24 -0.40
CA VAL A 43 13.69 3.03 0.75
C VAL A 43 12.89 2.70 2.01
N LYS A 44 11.81 3.44 2.28
CA LYS A 44 10.96 3.20 3.45
C LYS A 44 10.21 1.87 3.37
N LEU A 45 9.67 1.52 2.21
CA LEU A 45 9.02 0.22 1.99
C LEU A 45 10.02 -0.92 2.16
N LYS A 46 11.24 -0.81 1.61
CA LYS A 46 12.30 -1.81 1.78
C LYS A 46 12.69 -2.01 3.23
N ASN A 47 12.80 -0.92 4.00
CA ASN A 47 13.21 -1.02 5.39
C ASN A 47 12.16 -1.74 6.26
N HIS A 48 10.88 -1.45 6.05
CA HIS A 48 9.79 -1.92 6.92
C HIS A 48 9.07 -3.17 6.41
N PHE A 49 8.90 -3.29 5.09
CA PHE A 49 8.13 -4.37 4.47
C PHE A 49 8.98 -5.30 3.58
N LYS A 50 10.28 -5.01 3.41
CA LYS A 50 11.24 -5.81 2.63
C LYS A 50 10.92 -5.89 1.13
N PHE A 51 10.19 -4.91 0.60
CA PHE A 51 9.96 -4.75 -0.83
C PHE A 51 9.97 -3.26 -1.24
N SER A 52 10.32 -2.94 -2.47
CA SER A 52 10.01 -1.67 -3.16
C SER A 52 8.69 -1.77 -3.93
N ILE A 53 8.25 -0.66 -4.54
CA ILE A 53 7.09 -0.64 -5.44
C ILE A 53 7.30 -1.60 -6.63
N GLN A 54 8.49 -1.57 -7.25
CA GLN A 54 8.80 -2.46 -8.36
C GLN A 54 8.83 -3.93 -7.92
N GLU A 55 9.49 -4.23 -6.80
CA GLU A 55 9.55 -5.60 -6.25
C GLU A 55 8.15 -6.12 -5.91
N LEU A 56 7.23 -5.24 -5.48
CA LEU A 56 5.84 -5.57 -5.24
C LEU A 56 5.09 -5.93 -6.52
N SER A 57 5.26 -5.16 -7.60
CA SER A 57 4.67 -5.43 -8.92
C SER A 57 5.11 -6.79 -9.46
N GLU A 58 6.40 -7.09 -9.34
CA GLU A 58 7.01 -8.32 -9.86
C GLU A 58 6.82 -9.52 -8.91
N MET A 59 6.33 -9.29 -7.68
CA MET A 59 6.19 -10.34 -6.67
C MET A 59 5.18 -11.40 -7.12
N PRO A 60 5.51 -12.69 -7.08
CA PRO A 60 4.52 -13.75 -7.30
C PRO A 60 3.35 -13.64 -6.32
N THR A 61 2.14 -13.94 -6.79
CA THR A 61 0.91 -13.83 -5.99
C THR A 61 0.97 -14.61 -4.68
N GLU A 62 1.55 -15.81 -4.68
CA GLU A 62 1.73 -16.63 -3.48
C GLU A 62 2.62 -15.94 -2.44
N ASN A 63 3.75 -15.38 -2.88
CA ASN A 63 4.68 -14.64 -2.01
C ASN A 63 4.03 -13.37 -1.45
N PHE A 64 3.26 -12.67 -2.28
CA PHE A 64 2.55 -11.47 -1.86
C PHE A 64 1.51 -11.77 -0.78
N ILE A 65 0.71 -12.83 -0.94
CA ILE A 65 -0.24 -13.30 0.07
C ILE A 65 0.49 -13.60 1.38
N LEU A 66 1.66 -14.26 1.33
CA LEU A 66 2.45 -14.56 2.53
C LEU A 66 2.95 -13.30 3.25
N VAL A 67 3.31 -12.26 2.51
CA VAL A 67 3.76 -10.97 3.07
C VAL A 67 2.61 -10.26 3.77
N VAL A 68 1.42 -10.23 3.17
CA VAL A 68 0.30 -9.42 3.68
C VAL A 68 -0.59 -10.17 4.68
N LYS A 69 -0.61 -11.51 4.71
CA LYS A 69 -1.57 -12.29 5.54
C LYS A 69 -1.64 -11.88 7.02
N ASN A 70 -0.53 -11.43 7.60
CA ASN A 70 -0.42 -11.11 9.03
C ASN A 70 -0.65 -9.63 9.34
N TRP A 71 -0.85 -8.77 8.33
CA TRP A 71 -1.10 -7.37 8.59
C TRP A 71 -2.50 -7.17 9.17
N ASN A 72 -2.59 -6.27 10.15
CA ASN A 72 -3.89 -5.85 10.65
C ASN A 72 -4.68 -5.08 9.58
N GLU A 73 -5.96 -4.84 9.86
CA GLU A 73 -6.88 -4.15 8.97
C GLU A 73 -6.43 -2.73 8.62
N VAL A 74 -5.92 -1.96 9.61
CA VAL A 74 -5.46 -0.58 9.37
C VAL A 74 -4.28 -0.53 8.42
N HIS A 75 -3.32 -1.45 8.56
CA HIS A 75 -2.17 -1.55 7.66
C HIS A 75 -2.61 -1.94 6.25
N HIS A 76 -3.56 -2.86 6.10
CA HIS A 76 -4.14 -3.18 4.78
C HIS A 76 -4.79 -1.96 4.14
N GLU A 77 -5.73 -1.31 4.83
CA GLU A 77 -6.45 -0.14 4.31
C GLU A 77 -5.48 0.97 3.87
N LYS A 78 -4.43 1.22 4.67
CA LYS A 78 -3.43 2.24 4.35
C LYS A 78 -2.49 1.83 3.21
N MET A 79 -2.13 0.55 3.09
CA MET A 79 -1.38 0.08 1.93
C MET A 79 -2.22 0.17 0.64
N ILE A 80 -3.49 -0.23 0.69
CA ILE A 80 -4.43 -0.09 -0.44
C ILE A 80 -4.48 1.36 -0.90
N MET A 81 -4.64 2.31 0.04
CA MET A 81 -4.65 3.73 -0.28
C MET A 81 -3.32 4.21 -0.88
N LEU A 82 -2.17 3.79 -0.32
CA LEU A 82 -0.86 4.15 -0.84
C LEU A 82 -0.69 3.70 -2.30
N LEU A 83 -1.02 2.43 -2.61
CA LEU A 83 -0.90 1.89 -3.96
C LEU A 83 -1.87 2.57 -4.93
N TYR A 84 -3.12 2.80 -4.50
CA TYR A 84 -4.09 3.52 -5.32
C TYR A 84 -3.63 4.93 -5.70
N LEU A 85 -3.05 5.67 -4.75
CA LEU A 85 -2.52 7.01 -5.03
C LEU A 85 -1.31 6.96 -5.97
N LEU A 86 -0.42 5.98 -5.81
CA LEU A 86 0.71 5.78 -6.73
C LEU A 86 0.23 5.48 -8.15
N ILE A 87 -0.75 4.57 -8.29
CA ILE A 87 -1.40 4.24 -9.57
C ILE A 87 -2.01 5.49 -10.19
N THR A 88 -2.76 6.27 -9.42
CA THR A 88 -3.40 7.51 -9.91
C THR A 88 -2.36 8.52 -10.36
N LYS A 89 -1.33 8.77 -9.55
CA LYS A 89 -0.26 9.72 -9.88
C LYS A 89 0.54 9.30 -11.11
N SER A 90 0.77 8.01 -11.33
CA SER A 90 1.44 7.55 -12.56
C SER A 90 0.70 7.88 -13.85
N THR A 91 -0.59 8.22 -13.79
CA THR A 91 -1.34 8.69 -14.97
C THR A 91 -1.14 10.17 -15.24
N GLU A 92 -0.74 10.93 -14.22
CA GLU A 92 -0.52 12.38 -14.27
C GLU A 92 0.96 12.72 -14.54
N THR A 93 1.86 11.76 -14.31
CA THR A 93 3.31 11.98 -14.16
C THR A 93 4.13 10.89 -14.84
N ILE A 94 5.39 11.15 -15.16
CA ILE A 94 6.30 10.17 -15.78
C ILE A 94 6.98 9.34 -14.68
N ILE A 95 6.18 8.67 -13.86
CA ILE A 95 6.71 7.75 -12.85
C ILE A 95 6.78 6.35 -13.47
N PRO A 96 7.97 5.72 -13.52
CA PRO A 96 8.13 4.38 -14.06
C PRO A 96 7.62 3.33 -13.05
N ILE A 97 6.30 3.14 -13.00
CA ILE A 97 5.68 1.99 -12.30
C ILE A 97 4.96 1.09 -13.29
N ASP A 98 4.98 -0.20 -13.03
CA ASP A 98 4.11 -1.16 -13.69
C ASP A 98 2.69 -1.01 -13.13
N LYS A 99 1.92 -0.15 -13.81
CA LYS A 99 0.56 0.22 -13.39
C LYS A 99 -0.37 -0.99 -13.35
N GLU A 100 -0.32 -1.84 -14.37
CA GLU A 100 -1.22 -2.99 -14.51
C GLU A 100 -0.97 -3.99 -13.39
N ALA A 101 0.29 -4.37 -13.15
CA ALA A 101 0.64 -5.26 -12.05
C ALA A 101 0.25 -4.67 -10.69
N LEU A 102 0.43 -3.37 -10.45
CA LEU A 102 0.02 -2.74 -9.20
C LEU A 102 -1.50 -2.71 -9.01
N ILE A 103 -2.28 -2.53 -10.09
CA ILE A 103 -3.74 -2.62 -10.03
C ILE A 103 -4.14 -4.02 -9.57
N GLU A 104 -3.58 -5.07 -10.18
CA GLU A 104 -3.86 -6.45 -9.80
C GLU A 104 -3.51 -6.74 -8.33
N LYS A 105 -2.32 -6.32 -7.86
CA LYS A 105 -1.92 -6.48 -6.45
C LYS A 105 -2.84 -5.72 -5.50
N THR A 106 -3.29 -4.52 -5.88
CA THR A 106 -4.18 -3.71 -5.06
C THR A 106 -5.57 -4.33 -4.97
N LEU A 107 -6.10 -4.86 -6.07
CA LEU A 107 -7.38 -5.58 -6.10
C LEU A 107 -7.32 -6.87 -5.27
N LEU A 108 -6.20 -7.59 -5.31
CA LEU A 108 -5.97 -8.75 -4.44
C LEU A 108 -5.93 -8.35 -2.96
N LEU A 109 -5.23 -7.29 -2.60
CA LEU A 109 -5.21 -6.73 -1.23
C LEU A 109 -6.62 -6.39 -0.73
N ILE A 110 -7.43 -5.74 -1.56
CA ILE A 110 -8.83 -5.42 -1.25
C ILE A 110 -9.63 -6.70 -1.02
N THR A 111 -9.46 -7.71 -1.88
CA THR A 111 -10.20 -8.98 -1.78
C THR A 111 -9.85 -9.73 -0.49
N LEU A 112 -8.55 -9.84 -0.17
CA LEU A 112 -8.09 -10.44 1.09
C LEU A 112 -8.59 -9.67 2.32
N LEU A 113 -8.70 -8.34 2.23
CA LEU A 113 -9.26 -7.54 3.30
C LEU A 113 -10.78 -7.74 3.46
N ASP A 114 -11.53 -7.78 2.35
CA ASP A 114 -12.96 -8.07 2.34
C ASP A 114 -13.27 -9.43 2.98
N GLU A 115 -12.46 -10.45 2.71
CA GLU A 115 -12.66 -11.81 3.25
C GLU A 115 -12.47 -11.90 4.78
N LYS A 116 -11.56 -11.09 5.33
CA LYS A 116 -11.21 -11.14 6.77
C LYS A 116 -11.91 -10.07 7.60
N SER A 117 -12.27 -8.93 7.00
CA SER A 117 -12.84 -7.80 7.73
C SER A 117 -14.31 -8.08 8.07
N LYS A 118 -14.70 -7.70 9.29
CA LYS A 118 -16.10 -7.69 9.72
C LYS A 118 -16.78 -6.36 9.43
N THR A 119 -16.04 -5.40 8.90
CA THR A 119 -16.46 -4.02 8.68
C THR A 119 -16.64 -3.78 7.19
N TYR A 120 -17.85 -3.36 6.83
CA TYR A 120 -18.12 -2.87 5.48
C TYR A 120 -17.52 -1.47 5.30
N SER A 121 -16.79 -1.26 4.20
CA SER A 121 -16.14 0.01 3.87
C SER A 121 -16.62 0.51 2.51
N ILE A 122 -17.31 1.65 2.49
CA ILE A 122 -17.75 2.32 1.25
C ILE A 122 -16.53 2.76 0.43
N GLU A 123 -15.51 3.30 1.10
CA GLU A 123 -14.26 3.74 0.47
C GLU A 123 -13.59 2.56 -0.25
N ARG A 124 -13.50 1.40 0.40
CA ARG A 124 -12.92 0.19 -0.20
C ARG A 124 -13.67 -0.26 -1.45
N VAL A 125 -15.01 -0.21 -1.41
CA VAL A 125 -15.85 -0.52 -2.59
C VAL A 125 -15.60 0.47 -3.73
N GLN A 126 -15.50 1.76 -3.43
CA GLN A 126 -15.21 2.78 -4.43
C GLN A 126 -13.84 2.56 -5.08
N LEU A 127 -12.79 2.37 -4.28
CA LEU A 127 -11.44 2.10 -4.77
C LEU A 127 -11.41 0.84 -5.65
N LYS A 128 -12.06 -0.24 -5.22
CA LYS A 128 -12.17 -1.49 -5.99
C LYS A 128 -12.80 -1.26 -7.35
N ASN A 129 -13.95 -0.58 -7.38
CA ASN A 129 -14.68 -0.33 -8.61
C ASN A 129 -13.87 0.55 -9.57
N THR A 130 -13.17 1.57 -9.07
CA THR A 130 -12.30 2.41 -9.90
C THR A 130 -11.14 1.61 -10.49
N LEU A 131 -10.47 0.79 -9.68
CA LEU A 131 -9.36 -0.05 -10.14
C LEU A 131 -9.81 -1.08 -11.18
N GLN A 132 -11.00 -1.68 -11.01
CA GLN A 132 -11.57 -2.61 -11.98
C GLN A 132 -11.92 -1.97 -13.33
N GLN A 133 -12.12 -0.65 -13.38
CA GLN A 133 -12.31 0.07 -14.64
C GLN A 133 -10.99 0.39 -15.35
N TRP A 134 -9.87 0.32 -14.64
CA TRP A 134 -8.52 0.61 -15.15
C TRP A 134 -7.70 -0.64 -15.46
N SER A 135 -8.14 -1.80 -14.97
CA SER A 135 -7.64 -3.13 -15.34
C SER A 135 -8.22 -3.58 -16.66
#